data_AF-A0A4R3SCP8-F1
#
_entry.id   AF-A0A4R3SCP8-F1
#
_cell.length_a   1.000
_cell.length_b   1.000
_cell.length_c   1.000
_cell.angle_alpha   90.00
_cell.angle_beta   90.00
_cell.angle_gamma   90.00
#
_symmetry.space_group_name_H-M   'P 1'
#
loop_
_entity.id
_entity.type
_entity.pdbx_description
1 polymer ?
#
loop_
_entity_poly.entity_id
_entity_poly.type
_entity_poly.pdbx_seq_one_letter_code
_entity_poly.pdbx_strand_id
1 'polypeptide(L)'
;MNRTTLAIATAVVVAAALTGCASTPAQPAVSVPAAPTSVATSDDGQPKVTGPGQVTPSAQPTAPVNAEDPITPTQEGAATGTASGFVSAYVDKSVTGDAWAKGWMPYLTTQAQAAYEGTSQQAVPGTTLSGTVKLEGGGTNGAAIVDVPTDAGTYTVQLNQVNGSWKVLRAVLPGEDD
;
A
#
# COMPACT_ATOMS: atom_id res chain seq x y z
N MET A 1 -52.73 -1.45 11.83
CA MET A 1 -52.52 -1.03 13.24
C MET A 1 -51.03 -0.75 13.42
N ASN A 2 -50.49 0.43 13.05
CA ASN A 2 -50.57 1.78 13.66
C ASN A 2 -49.92 1.89 15.03
N ARG A 3 -48.75 2.56 15.10
CA ARG A 3 -48.39 3.73 15.97
C ARG A 3 -47.16 4.43 15.34
N THR A 4 -47.25 5.52 14.56
CA THR A 4 -47.26 6.98 14.92
C THR A 4 -46.15 7.36 15.94
N THR A 5 -45.26 8.35 15.81
CA THR A 5 -45.36 9.73 15.25
C THR A 5 -43.97 10.40 15.11
N LEU A 6 -43.87 11.39 14.23
CA LEU A 6 -42.79 12.34 13.90
C LEU A 6 -42.25 13.20 15.07
N ALA A 7 -41.02 13.74 14.90
CA ALA A 7 -40.68 15.11 15.30
C ALA A 7 -39.69 15.75 14.30
N ILE A 8 -39.97 17.00 13.91
CA ILE A 8 -39.32 17.84 12.89
C ILE A 8 -38.67 19.05 13.61
N ALA A 9 -37.67 19.67 12.94
CA ALA A 9 -37.20 21.07 13.08
C ALA A 9 -36.10 21.29 14.14
N THR A 10 -35.09 22.17 13.98
CA THR A 10 -35.01 23.42 13.19
C THR A 10 -33.53 23.84 13.05
N ALA A 11 -33.20 24.57 11.98
CA ALA A 11 -31.90 25.17 11.67
C ALA A 11 -31.59 26.44 12.51
N VAL A 12 -30.31 26.76 12.72
CA VAL A 12 -29.81 28.15 12.92
C VAL A 12 -28.39 28.31 12.37
N VAL A 13 -28.24 29.30 11.50
CA VAL A 13 -27.01 29.91 10.94
C VAL A 13 -26.41 30.89 11.96
N VAL A 14 -25.08 30.90 12.16
CA VAL A 14 -24.37 32.05 12.78
C VAL A 14 -23.01 32.28 12.11
N ALA A 15 -22.73 33.57 11.95
CA ALA A 15 -21.79 34.24 11.07
C ALA A 15 -20.31 34.28 11.52
N ALA A 16 -19.46 34.68 10.57
CA ALA A 16 -18.05 35.00 10.71
C ALA A 16 -17.78 36.19 11.66
N ALA A 17 -16.65 36.13 12.37
CA ALA A 17 -15.97 37.31 12.90
C ALA A 17 -14.45 37.10 12.87
N LEU A 18 -13.78 37.85 11.99
CA LEU A 18 -12.34 38.12 12.03
C LEU A 18 -12.11 39.17 13.11
N THR A 19 -11.28 38.88 14.10
CA THR A 19 -10.71 39.90 14.99
C THR A 19 -9.35 39.42 15.48
N GLY A 20 -8.30 40.10 15.03
CA GLY A 20 -6.96 39.95 15.57
C GLY A 20 -6.82 40.69 16.89
N CYS A 21 -5.75 40.37 17.62
CA CYS A 21 -5.05 41.34 18.46
C CYS A 21 -3.64 40.85 18.74
N ALA A 22 -2.70 41.76 18.47
CA ALA A 22 -1.27 41.64 18.69
C ALA A 22 -0.93 41.68 20.19
N SER A 23 0.24 41.12 20.54
CA SER A 23 1.05 41.58 21.67
C SER A 23 2.50 41.09 21.53
N THR A 24 3.40 42.04 21.25
CA THR A 24 4.88 41.96 21.32
C THR A 24 5.33 42.04 22.79
N PRO A 25 6.41 41.34 23.20
CA PRO A 25 7.58 42.08 23.68
C PRO A 25 8.96 41.48 23.35
N ALA A 26 9.89 42.41 23.12
CA ALA A 26 11.31 42.45 23.50
C ALA A 26 12.26 41.31 23.09
N GLN A 27 13.15 41.66 22.18
CA GLN A 27 14.40 40.99 21.85
C GLN A 27 15.52 41.48 22.79
N PRO A 28 16.20 40.59 23.52
CA PRO A 28 17.59 40.79 23.92
C PRO A 28 18.50 39.97 23.00
N ALA A 29 19.54 40.61 22.48
CA ALA A 29 20.60 39.97 21.71
C ALA A 29 21.34 38.93 22.57
N VAL A 30 21.51 37.72 22.05
CA VAL A 30 22.42 36.71 22.59
C VAL A 30 23.30 36.18 21.46
N SER A 31 24.59 36.22 21.75
CA SER A 31 25.74 35.93 20.92
C SER A 31 25.64 34.63 20.13
N VAL A 32 26.18 34.65 18.90
CA VAL A 32 26.45 33.46 18.10
C VAL A 32 27.72 32.77 18.60
N PRO A 33 27.65 31.49 19.00
CA PRO A 33 28.74 30.57 18.74
C PRO A 33 28.28 29.44 17.81
N ALA A 34 29.26 28.90 17.09
CA ALA A 34 29.16 27.98 15.97
C ALA A 34 28.29 26.73 16.21
N ALA A 35 27.66 26.27 15.11
CA ALA A 35 27.08 24.93 14.98
C ALA A 35 28.07 23.86 15.46
N PRO A 36 27.57 22.81 16.13
CA PRO A 36 27.40 21.59 15.34
C PRO A 36 26.15 20.76 15.70
N THR A 37 25.75 19.98 14.70
CA THR A 37 25.03 18.70 14.79
C THR A 37 23.68 18.69 15.51
N SER A 38 22.61 18.66 14.69
CA SER A 38 21.37 17.99 15.05
C SER A 38 21.69 16.58 15.53
N VAL A 39 21.67 16.37 16.84
CA VAL A 39 21.40 15.05 17.40
C VAL A 39 19.93 14.79 17.09
N ALA A 40 19.68 14.01 16.04
CA ALA A 40 18.40 13.36 15.86
C ALA A 40 18.19 12.49 17.10
N THR A 41 17.33 12.96 18.00
CA THR A 41 16.77 12.13 19.06
C THR A 41 16.13 10.93 18.38
N SER A 42 16.70 9.74 18.59
CA SER A 42 16.06 8.49 18.24
C SER A 42 14.79 8.37 19.08
N ASP A 43 13.70 8.86 18.53
CA ASP A 43 12.35 8.64 19.04
C ASP A 43 11.89 7.28 18.49
N ASP A 44 11.84 6.33 19.42
CA ASP A 44 11.11 5.06 19.42
C ASP A 44 10.67 4.52 18.03
N GLY A 45 11.53 3.67 17.45
CA GLY A 45 11.34 3.02 16.16
C GLY A 45 10.27 1.94 16.17
N GLN A 46 9.01 2.31 16.41
CA GLN A 46 7.88 1.47 16.01
C GLN A 46 7.45 1.88 14.59
N PRO A 47 7.51 0.96 13.59
CA PRO A 47 7.03 1.26 12.25
C PRO A 47 5.55 1.66 12.33
N LYS A 48 5.23 2.88 11.92
CA LYS A 48 3.84 3.30 11.69
C LYS A 48 3.35 2.54 10.46
N VAL A 49 2.77 1.36 10.68
CA VAL A 49 2.10 0.58 9.63
C VAL A 49 0.93 1.41 9.12
N THR A 50 1.11 2.00 7.95
CA THR A 50 0.10 2.81 7.27
C THR A 50 -0.53 1.90 6.24
N GLY A 51 -1.52 1.10 6.67
CA GLY A 51 -2.20 0.14 5.82
C GLY A 51 -1.34 -1.05 5.35
N PRO A 52 -1.97 -2.13 4.85
CA PRO A 52 -1.25 -3.21 4.20
C PRO A 52 -0.59 -2.70 2.91
N GLY A 53 0.72 -2.89 2.76
CA GLY A 53 1.42 -2.62 1.49
C GLY A 53 2.35 -1.41 1.45
N GLN A 54 2.51 -0.66 2.54
CA GLN A 54 3.52 0.40 2.58
C GLN A 54 4.91 -0.18 2.90
N VAL A 55 5.64 -0.59 1.85
CA VAL A 55 7.06 -0.96 1.95
C VAL A 55 7.93 0.29 1.98
N THR A 56 8.63 0.54 3.10
CA THR A 56 9.80 1.44 3.07
C THR A 56 10.93 0.75 2.30
N PRO A 57 11.57 1.38 1.30
CA PRO A 57 12.60 0.72 0.50
C PRO A 57 13.84 0.38 1.37
N SER A 58 13.93 -0.88 1.79
CA SER A 58 15.10 -1.41 2.48
C SER A 58 15.66 -2.56 1.67
N ALA A 59 16.72 -2.27 0.89
CA ALA A 59 17.41 -3.16 -0.06
C ALA A 59 16.49 -3.80 -1.14
N GLN A 60 16.48 -3.20 -2.33
CA GLN A 60 15.87 -3.80 -3.51
C GLN A 60 16.54 -5.16 -3.80
N PRO A 61 15.76 -6.23 -4.10
CA PRO A 61 16.34 -7.50 -4.52
C PRO A 61 17.33 -7.31 -5.66
N THR A 62 18.41 -8.11 -5.67
CA THR A 62 19.41 -8.06 -6.75
C THR A 62 18.70 -8.33 -8.07
N ALA A 63 18.62 -7.30 -8.90
CA ALA A 63 18.00 -7.40 -10.20
C ALA A 63 18.75 -8.43 -11.07
N PRO A 64 18.06 -9.15 -11.97
CA PRO A 64 18.73 -10.06 -12.88
C PRO A 64 19.71 -9.32 -13.78
N VAL A 65 20.66 -10.08 -14.36
CA VAL A 65 21.36 -9.62 -15.55
C VAL A 65 20.31 -9.22 -16.60
N ASN A 66 20.53 -8.11 -17.29
CA ASN A 66 19.60 -7.58 -18.29
C ASN A 66 18.23 -7.14 -17.71
N ALA A 67 18.17 -6.68 -16.46
CA ALA A 67 16.93 -6.25 -15.82
C ALA A 67 16.11 -5.20 -16.58
N GLU A 68 16.77 -4.42 -17.46
CA GLU A 68 16.14 -3.38 -18.28
C GLU A 68 15.61 -3.90 -19.63
N ASP A 69 16.04 -5.09 -20.05
CA ASP A 69 15.58 -5.68 -21.31
C ASP A 69 14.08 -6.01 -21.22
N PRO A 70 13.33 -5.87 -22.32
CA PRO A 70 11.92 -6.20 -22.34
C PRO A 70 11.70 -7.68 -22.02
N ILE A 71 10.63 -7.98 -21.28
CA ILE A 71 10.27 -9.37 -21.00
C ILE A 71 9.77 -10.10 -22.24
N THR A 72 10.06 -11.40 -22.28
CA THR A 72 9.51 -12.31 -23.30
C THR A 72 8.07 -12.72 -22.95
N PRO A 73 7.27 -13.21 -23.92
CA PRO A 73 5.91 -13.70 -23.67
C PRO A 73 5.80 -14.78 -22.58
N THR A 74 6.84 -15.62 -22.45
CA THR A 74 6.91 -16.61 -21.37
C THR A 74 7.04 -15.95 -20.00
N GLN A 75 7.84 -14.89 -19.91
CA GLN A 75 8.03 -14.13 -18.67
C GLN A 75 6.80 -13.29 -18.34
N GLU A 76 6.13 -12.72 -19.35
CA GLU A 76 4.82 -12.07 -19.19
C GLU A 76 3.78 -13.03 -18.60
N GLY A 77 3.68 -14.24 -19.15
CA GLY A 77 2.79 -15.28 -18.63
C GLY A 77 3.12 -15.69 -17.19
N ALA A 78 4.42 -15.78 -16.85
CA ALA A 78 4.85 -16.08 -15.50
C ALA A 78 4.57 -14.92 -14.51
N ALA A 79 4.75 -13.68 -14.92
CA ALA A 79 4.47 -12.50 -14.10
C ALA A 79 2.96 -12.37 -13.81
N THR A 80 2.14 -12.45 -14.86
CA THR A 80 0.67 -12.41 -14.75
C THR A 80 0.11 -13.60 -13.97
N GLY A 81 0.67 -14.80 -14.15
CA GLY A 81 0.36 -15.98 -13.34
C GLY A 81 0.71 -15.79 -11.86
N THR A 82 1.85 -15.18 -11.55
CA THR A 82 2.27 -14.89 -10.16
C THR A 82 1.35 -13.85 -9.52
N ALA A 83 1.04 -12.77 -10.24
CA ALA A 83 0.15 -11.71 -9.75
C ALA A 83 -1.27 -12.23 -9.50
N SER A 84 -1.84 -12.97 -10.45
CA SER A 84 -3.17 -13.56 -10.31
C SER A 84 -3.24 -14.59 -9.19
N GLY A 85 -2.23 -15.46 -9.05
CA GLY A 85 -2.14 -16.41 -7.95
C GLY A 85 -2.04 -15.74 -6.58
N PHE A 86 -1.24 -14.68 -6.47
CA PHE A 86 -1.17 -13.84 -5.27
C PHE A 86 -2.54 -13.23 -4.94
N VAL A 87 -3.15 -12.47 -5.85
CA VAL A 87 -4.42 -11.77 -5.58
C VAL A 87 -5.53 -12.77 -5.30
N SER A 88 -5.62 -13.87 -6.05
CA SER A 88 -6.62 -14.91 -5.80
C SER A 88 -6.52 -15.48 -4.40
N ALA A 89 -5.31 -15.77 -3.90
CA ALA A 89 -5.10 -16.26 -2.53
C ALA A 89 -5.29 -15.15 -1.49
N TYR A 90 -4.98 -13.90 -1.83
CA TYR A 90 -5.11 -12.75 -0.95
C TYR A 90 -6.58 -12.37 -0.72
N VAL A 91 -7.42 -12.40 -1.75
CA VAL A 91 -8.85 -12.07 -1.62
C VAL A 91 -9.70 -13.24 -1.13
N ASP A 92 -9.17 -14.47 -1.15
CA ASP A 92 -9.92 -15.67 -0.74
C ASP A 92 -10.37 -15.59 0.73
N LYS A 93 -11.68 -15.44 0.93
CA LYS A 93 -12.32 -15.40 2.26
C LYS A 93 -12.70 -16.78 2.80
N SER A 94 -12.55 -17.85 2.01
CA SER A 94 -12.90 -19.20 2.42
C SER A 94 -11.83 -19.85 3.31
N VAL A 95 -10.56 -19.48 3.11
CA VAL A 95 -9.43 -19.86 3.97
C VAL A 95 -9.27 -18.79 5.06
N THR A 96 -9.11 -19.18 6.33
CA THR A 96 -9.05 -18.22 7.44
C THR A 96 -7.83 -18.44 8.35
N GLY A 97 -7.51 -17.43 9.16
CA GLY A 97 -6.39 -17.47 10.10
C GLY A 97 -5.03 -17.63 9.42
N ASP A 98 -4.10 -18.32 10.08
CA ASP A 98 -2.74 -18.53 9.57
C ASP A 98 -2.68 -19.25 8.23
N ALA A 99 -3.69 -20.08 7.91
CA ALA A 99 -3.75 -20.80 6.64
C ALA A 99 -3.91 -19.85 5.46
N TRP A 100 -4.62 -18.73 5.64
CA TRP A 100 -4.81 -17.72 4.60
C TRP A 100 -3.49 -17.02 4.27
N ALA A 101 -2.80 -16.49 5.29
CA ALA A 101 -1.50 -15.85 5.13
C ALA A 101 -0.47 -16.82 4.50
N LYS A 102 -0.44 -18.08 4.95
CA LYS A 102 0.41 -19.12 4.38
C LYS A 102 0.18 -19.37 2.89
N GLY A 103 -1.03 -19.07 2.38
CA GLY A 103 -1.38 -19.20 0.97
C GLY A 103 -0.74 -18.15 0.06
N TRP A 104 -0.76 -16.87 0.46
CA TRP A 104 -0.26 -15.77 -0.40
C TRP A 104 1.14 -15.25 -0.03
N MET A 105 1.61 -15.41 1.21
CA MET A 105 2.97 -15.02 1.62
C MET A 105 4.11 -15.57 0.75
N PRO A 106 4.09 -16.82 0.21
CA PRO A 106 5.19 -17.31 -0.63
C PRO A 106 5.31 -16.60 -1.99
N TYR A 107 4.28 -15.85 -2.41
CA TYR A 107 4.35 -15.03 -3.62
C TYR A 107 5.12 -13.73 -3.40
N LEU A 108 5.24 -13.28 -2.15
CA LEU A 108 5.89 -12.03 -1.79
C LEU A 108 7.42 -12.14 -1.77
N THR A 109 8.08 -11.01 -2.01
CA THR A 109 9.49 -10.83 -1.63
C THR A 109 9.63 -10.85 -0.09
N THR A 110 10.83 -11.14 0.44
CA THR A 110 11.06 -11.10 1.91
C THR A 110 10.74 -9.74 2.52
N GLN A 111 11.04 -8.65 1.80
CA GLN A 111 10.67 -7.30 2.23
C GLN A 111 9.15 -7.12 2.30
N ALA A 112 8.44 -7.56 1.27
CA ALA A 112 6.99 -7.48 1.24
C ALA A 112 6.35 -8.37 2.31
N GLN A 113 6.90 -9.56 2.59
CA GLN A 113 6.42 -10.40 3.69
C GLN A 113 6.41 -9.64 5.01
N ALA A 114 7.52 -8.96 5.36
CA ALA A 114 7.61 -8.15 6.57
C ALA A 114 6.60 -6.98 6.59
N ALA A 115 6.38 -6.31 5.45
CA ALA A 115 5.44 -5.18 5.37
C ALA A 115 3.97 -5.60 5.45
N TYR A 116 3.65 -6.84 5.07
CA TYR A 116 2.30 -7.38 5.12
C TYR A 116 2.05 -8.25 6.37
N GLU A 117 3.03 -8.40 7.27
CA GLU A 117 2.80 -9.08 8.55
C GLU A 117 1.68 -8.40 9.35
N GLY A 118 0.79 -9.20 9.93
CA GLY A 118 -0.36 -8.69 10.67
C GLY A 118 -1.51 -8.14 9.83
N THR A 119 -1.46 -8.28 8.49
CA THR A 119 -2.60 -7.94 7.62
C THR A 119 -3.86 -8.67 8.07
N SER A 120 -4.92 -7.91 8.35
CA SER A 120 -6.24 -8.48 8.64
C SER A 120 -6.94 -8.88 7.35
N GLN A 121 -7.43 -10.11 7.27
CA GLN A 121 -8.22 -10.58 6.12
C GLN A 121 -9.46 -9.70 5.87
N GLN A 122 -10.05 -9.09 6.91
CA GLN A 122 -11.20 -8.20 6.77
C GLN A 122 -10.84 -6.84 6.12
N ALA A 123 -9.56 -6.45 6.19
CA ALA A 123 -9.08 -5.21 5.57
C ALA A 123 -8.80 -5.37 4.07
N VAL A 124 -8.77 -6.61 3.55
CA VAL A 124 -8.52 -6.88 2.14
C VAL A 124 -9.82 -6.76 1.34
N PRO A 125 -9.93 -5.83 0.39
CA PRO A 125 -11.14 -5.65 -0.42
C PRO A 125 -11.33 -6.78 -1.45
N GLY A 126 -12.58 -7.13 -1.72
CA GLY A 126 -12.93 -8.15 -2.70
C GLY A 126 -12.86 -9.57 -2.14
N THR A 127 -13.34 -10.50 -2.95
CA THR A 127 -13.50 -11.93 -2.61
C THR A 127 -13.10 -12.86 -3.75
N THR A 128 -13.09 -12.39 -4.99
CA THR A 128 -12.76 -13.17 -6.17
C THR A 128 -12.21 -12.31 -7.30
N LEU A 129 -11.54 -12.95 -8.26
CA LEU A 129 -11.19 -12.32 -9.53
C LEU A 129 -12.45 -12.11 -10.37
N SER A 130 -12.52 -10.98 -11.08
CA SER A 130 -13.71 -10.57 -11.86
C SER A 130 -13.41 -10.32 -13.35
N GLY A 131 -12.16 -10.49 -13.80
CA GLY A 131 -11.81 -10.24 -15.20
C GLY A 131 -10.44 -10.76 -15.63
N THR A 132 -10.03 -10.32 -16.82
CA THR A 132 -8.75 -10.70 -17.42
C THR A 132 -7.60 -9.90 -16.80
N VAL A 133 -6.58 -10.62 -16.35
CA VAL A 133 -5.34 -10.06 -15.81
C VAL A 133 -4.50 -9.50 -16.94
N LYS A 134 -3.94 -8.30 -16.74
CA LYS A 134 -3.23 -7.57 -17.80
C LYS A 134 -1.92 -6.99 -17.28
N LEU A 135 -0.87 -7.08 -18.09
CA LEU A 135 0.38 -6.36 -17.86
C LEU A 135 0.21 -4.88 -18.27
N GLU A 136 0.57 -3.95 -17.39
CA GLU A 136 0.51 -2.52 -17.63
C GLU A 136 1.80 -2.02 -18.28
N GLY A 137 1.71 -1.28 -19.40
CA GLY A 137 2.86 -0.60 -20.01
C GLY A 137 3.99 -1.49 -20.55
N GLY A 138 3.85 -2.82 -20.46
CA GLY A 138 4.94 -3.77 -20.71
C GLY A 138 5.68 -4.14 -19.43
N GLY A 139 6.78 -4.85 -19.56
CA GLY A 139 7.62 -5.21 -18.41
C GLY A 139 9.07 -5.34 -18.82
N THR A 140 9.95 -5.27 -17.84
CA THR A 140 11.37 -5.54 -18.02
C THR A 140 11.76 -6.82 -17.30
N ASN A 141 12.85 -7.46 -17.68
CA ASN A 141 13.30 -8.72 -17.08
C ASN A 141 13.45 -8.64 -15.55
N GLY A 142 13.64 -7.44 -15.00
CA GLY A 142 13.69 -7.18 -13.56
C GLY A 142 12.36 -6.82 -12.91
N ALA A 143 11.42 -6.20 -13.61
CA ALA A 143 10.21 -5.63 -13.01
C ALA A 143 8.99 -5.66 -13.95
N ALA A 144 7.81 -5.88 -13.38
CA ALA A 144 6.54 -5.87 -14.10
C ALA A 144 5.42 -5.30 -13.24
N ILE A 145 4.47 -4.61 -13.87
CA ILE A 145 3.25 -4.12 -13.21
C ILE A 145 2.06 -4.83 -13.83
N VAL A 146 1.22 -5.45 -13.01
CA VAL A 146 0.09 -6.26 -13.47
C VAL A 146 -1.19 -5.79 -12.81
N ASP A 147 -2.18 -5.47 -13.62
CA ASP A 147 -3.54 -5.20 -13.22
C ASP A 147 -4.33 -6.50 -13.07
N VAL A 148 -4.88 -6.71 -11.88
CA VAL A 148 -5.67 -7.86 -11.52
C VAL A 148 -7.08 -7.39 -11.12
N PRO A 149 -8.08 -7.54 -12.02
CA PRO A 149 -9.45 -7.15 -11.71
C PRO A 149 -10.12 -8.11 -10.73
N THR A 150 -10.73 -7.55 -9.69
CA THR A 150 -11.52 -8.25 -8.65
C THR A 150 -12.92 -7.66 -8.56
N ASP A 151 -13.82 -8.30 -7.79
CA ASP A 151 -15.17 -7.78 -7.57
C ASP A 151 -15.22 -6.44 -6.81
N ALA A 152 -14.13 -6.07 -6.13
CA ALA A 152 -14.00 -4.78 -5.44
C ALA A 152 -13.24 -3.72 -6.25
N GLY A 153 -12.80 -4.04 -7.47
CA GLY A 153 -12.00 -3.16 -8.33
C GLY A 153 -10.69 -3.80 -8.77
N THR A 154 -9.81 -3.02 -9.39
CA THR A 154 -8.52 -3.52 -9.91
C THR A 154 -7.43 -3.36 -8.87
N TYR A 155 -6.71 -4.45 -8.61
CA TYR A 155 -5.45 -4.43 -7.87
C TYR A 155 -4.30 -4.19 -8.85
N THR A 156 -3.44 -3.23 -8.55
CA THR A 156 -2.21 -3.01 -9.32
C THR A 156 -1.05 -3.64 -8.56
N VAL A 157 -0.50 -4.73 -9.12
CA VAL A 157 0.52 -5.57 -8.48
C VAL A 157 1.88 -5.27 -9.10
N GLN A 158 2.83 -4.83 -8.28
CA GLN A 158 4.22 -4.65 -8.69
C GLN A 158 5.01 -5.92 -8.38
N LEU A 159 5.68 -6.46 -9.39
CA LEU A 159 6.50 -7.67 -9.30
C LEU A 159 7.96 -7.35 -9.61
N ASN A 160 8.86 -8.03 -8.90
CA ASN A 160 10.28 -8.07 -9.20
C ASN A 160 10.73 -9.51 -9.49
N GLN A 161 11.70 -9.64 -10.39
CA GLN A 161 12.37 -10.91 -10.63
C GLN A 161 13.44 -11.13 -9.56
N VAL A 162 13.32 -12.23 -8.82
CA VAL A 162 14.22 -12.60 -7.73
C VAL A 162 14.72 -14.01 -7.97
N ASN A 163 16.01 -14.16 -8.27
CA ASN A 163 16.65 -15.45 -8.57
C ASN A 163 15.89 -16.26 -9.64
N GLY A 164 15.44 -15.61 -10.72
CA GLY A 164 14.71 -16.27 -11.81
C GLY A 164 13.24 -16.58 -11.52
N SER A 165 12.68 -16.11 -10.40
CA SER A 165 11.26 -16.24 -10.06
C SER A 165 10.62 -14.87 -9.87
N TRP A 166 9.40 -14.69 -10.38
CA TRP A 166 8.62 -13.50 -10.08
C TRP A 166 8.13 -13.50 -8.63
N LYS A 167 8.28 -12.36 -7.97
CA LYS A 167 7.80 -12.13 -6.60
C LYS A 167 7.11 -10.79 -6.53
N VAL A 168 6.02 -10.73 -5.76
CA VAL A 168 5.27 -9.51 -5.51
C VAL A 168 6.05 -8.65 -4.52
N LEU A 169 6.28 -7.39 -4.91
CA LEU A 169 6.90 -6.36 -4.09
C LEU A 169 5.85 -5.58 -3.30
N ARG A 170 4.78 -5.17 -3.98
CA ARG A 170 3.61 -4.51 -3.38
C ARG A 170 2.38 -4.71 -4.25
N ALA A 171 1.22 -4.58 -3.64
CA ALA A 171 -0.06 -4.49 -4.33
C ALA A 171 -0.80 -3.25 -3.82
N VAL A 172 -1.24 -2.41 -4.75
CA VAL A 172 -2.11 -1.27 -4.49
C VAL A 172 -3.55 -1.76 -4.45
N LEU A 173 -4.29 -1.41 -3.40
CA LEU A 173 -5.68 -1.84 -3.26
C LEU A 173 -6.59 -1.02 -4.19
N PRO A 174 -7.70 -1.61 -4.65
CA PRO A 174 -8.69 -0.87 -5.42
C PRO A 174 -9.22 0.35 -4.65
N GLY A 175 -9.19 1.52 -5.30
CA GLY A 175 -9.69 2.77 -4.74
C GLY A 175 -8.66 3.58 -3.92
N GLU A 176 -7.42 3.12 -3.82
CA GLU A 176 -6.28 3.96 -3.42
C GLU A 176 -5.75 4.69 -4.67
N ASP A 177 -5.97 6.00 -4.78
CA ASP A 177 -5.29 6.86 -5.77
C ASP A 177 -3.79 6.93 -5.40
N ASP A 178 -2.91 6.75 -6.39
CA ASP A 178 -1.43 6.85 -6.27
C ASP A 178 -0.96 8.30 -5.99
#